data_AF-A0A0G0LZX8-F1
#
_entry.id   AF-A0A0G0LZX8-F1
#
_cell.length_a   1.000
_cell.length_b   1.000
_cell.length_c   1.000
_cell.angle_alpha   90.00
_cell.angle_beta   90.00
_cell.angle_gamma   90.00
#
_symmetry.space_group_name_H-M   'P 1'
#
loop_
_entity.id
_entity.type
_entity.pdbx_description
1 polymer ?
#
loop_
_entity_poly.entity_id
_entity_poly.type
_entity_poly.pdbx_seq_one_letter_code
_entity_poly.pdbx_strand_id
1 'polypeptide(L)' 'MEKNKKIKPNYEPIIRAFGEASMLSFSFVFFPVVFLLIGVWLDKKFNTLPVFIVAGIILGIIIFIYQVHKALKAVYKDNK' A
#
# COMPACT_ATOMS: atom_id res chain seq x y z
N MET A 1 36.01 -22.86 30.94
CA MET A 1 35.43 -21.52 30.72
C MET A 1 34.70 -21.54 29.39
N GLU A 2 33.38 -21.72 29.43
CA GLU A 2 32.53 -21.82 28.24
C GLU A 2 32.38 -20.42 27.62
N LYS A 3 32.84 -20.26 26.36
CA LYS A 3 32.83 -18.96 25.69
C LYS A 3 31.38 -18.55 25.44
N ASN A 4 30.92 -17.53 26.16
CA ASN A 4 29.62 -16.88 26.01
C ASN A 4 29.45 -16.42 24.55
N LYS A 5 28.67 -17.17 23.75
CA LYS A 5 28.45 -16.92 22.33
C LYS A 5 27.52 -15.71 22.23
N LYS A 6 28.05 -14.53 21.86
CA LYS A 6 27.25 -13.31 21.69
C LYS A 6 26.21 -13.54 20.58
N ILE A 7 24.96 -13.76 20.95
CA ILE A 7 23.83 -13.84 20.02
C ILE A 7 23.65 -12.43 19.45
N LYS A 8 23.97 -12.25 18.16
CA LYS A 8 23.68 -10.99 17.47
C LYS A 8 22.20 -10.97 17.11
N PRO A 9 21.44 -9.95 17.51
CA PRO A 9 20.04 -9.84 17.12
C PRO A 9 19.89 -9.71 15.60
N ASN A 10 18.95 -10.46 15.03
CA ASN A 10 18.59 -10.37 13.62
C ASN A 10 17.37 -9.45 13.46
N TYR A 11 17.58 -8.28 12.87
CA TYR A 11 16.54 -7.27 12.67
C TYR A 11 15.88 -7.31 11.29
N GLU A 12 16.44 -8.06 10.34
CA GLU A 12 15.93 -8.12 8.97
C GLU A 12 14.43 -8.39 8.85
N PRO A 13 13.82 -9.36 9.57
CA PRO A 13 12.39 -9.63 9.42
C PRO A 13 11.52 -8.46 9.89
N ILE A 14 11.94 -7.75 10.94
CA ILE A 14 11.19 -6.59 11.48
C ILE A 14 11.31 -5.41 10.51
N ILE A 15 12.51 -5.15 9.98
CA ILE A 15 12.74 -4.08 9.01
C ILE A 15 11.94 -4.35 7.73
N ARG A 16 11.92 -5.60 7.25
CA ARG A 16 11.15 -6.00 6.07
C ARG A 16 9.65 -5.83 6.30
N ALA A 17 9.11 -6.34 7.40
CA ALA A 17 7.69 -6.20 7.73
C ALA A 17 7.27 -4.73 7.88
N PHE A 18 8.13 -3.91 8.50
CA PHE A 18 7.90 -2.47 8.63
C PHE A 18 7.88 -1.76 7.27
N GLY A 19 8.80 -2.11 6.37
CA GLY A 19 8.84 -1.57 5.02
C GLY A 19 7.59 -1.93 4.20
N GLU A 20 7.17 -3.19 4.25
CA GLU A 20 5.96 -3.67 3.58
C GLU A 20 4.70 -2.98 4.12
N ALA A 21 4.56 -2.88 5.44
CA ALA A 21 3.45 -2.17 6.08
C ALA A 21 3.41 -0.69 5.69
N SER A 22 4.57 -0.02 5.73
CA SER A 22 4.70 1.39 5.35
C SER A 22 4.30 1.64 3.90
N MET A 23 4.72 0.76 2.99
CA MET A 23 4.37 0.86 1.57
C MET A 23 2.87 0.66 1.33
N LEU A 24 2.24 -0.27 2.04
CA LEU A 24 0.78 -0.47 1.98
C LEU A 24 0.04 0.75 2.54
N SER A 25 0.42 1.26 3.71
CA SER A 25 -0.18 2.46 4.30
C SER A 25 -0.05 3.68 3.39
N PHE A 26 1.13 3.88 2.79
CA PHE A 26 1.33 4.95 1.83
C PHE A 26 0.44 4.78 0.59
N SER A 27 0.40 3.58 0.01
CA SER A 27 -0.44 3.27 -1.15
C SER A 27 -1.92 3.51 -0.89
N PHE A 28 -2.41 3.15 0.30
CA PHE A 28 -3.80 3.34 0.69
C PHE A 28 -4.25 4.80 0.59
N VAL A 29 -3.37 5.74 0.88
CA VAL A 29 -3.66 7.18 0.77
C VAL A 29 -3.31 7.70 -0.61
N PHE A 30 -2.16 7.31 -1.15
CA PHE A 30 -1.62 7.81 -2.40
C PHE A 30 -2.58 7.58 -3.58
N PHE A 31 -3.09 6.35 -3.76
CA PHE A 31 -3.94 6.06 -4.91
C PHE A 31 -5.27 6.83 -4.86
N PRO A 32 -6.08 6.77 -3.78
CA PRO A 32 -7.32 7.55 -3.70
C PRO A 32 -7.09 9.06 -3.88
N VAL A 33 -6.02 9.63 -3.30
CA VAL A 33 -5.73 11.06 -3.43
C VAL A 33 -5.36 11.42 -4.86
N VAL A 34 -4.49 10.65 -5.52
CA VAL A 34 -4.12 10.91 -6.92
C VAL A 34 -5.33 10.80 -7.85
N PHE A 35 -6.15 9.76 -7.70
CA PHE A 35 -7.36 9.61 -8.51
C PHE A 35 -8.42 10.65 -8.19
N LEU A 36 -8.52 11.12 -6.93
CA LEU A 36 -9.37 12.24 -6.56
C LEU A 36 -8.93 13.51 -7.28
N LEU A 37 -7.64 13.83 -7.30
CA LEU A 37 -7.13 15.02 -7.99
C LEU A 37 -7.40 14.97 -9.50
N ILE A 38 -7.22 13.80 -10.12
CA ILE A 38 -7.61 13.55 -11.51
C ILE A 38 -9.12 13.75 -11.68
N GLY A 39 -9.92 13.22 -10.75
CA GLY A 39 -11.38 13.37 -10.74
C GLY A 39 -11.81 14.84 -10.68
N VAL A 40 -11.22 15.64 -9.78
CA VAL A 40 -11.48 17.09 -9.68
C VAL A 40 -11.18 17.79 -11.00
N TRP A 41 -10.07 17.43 -11.65
CA TRP A 41 -9.72 18.02 -12.94
C TRP A 41 -10.71 17.64 -14.05
N LEU A 42 -11.13 16.38 -14.09
CA LEU A 42 -12.14 15.89 -15.04
C LEU A 42 -13.51 16.54 -14.80
N ASP A 43 -13.97 16.58 -13.54
CA ASP A 43 -15.26 17.16 -13.18
C ASP A 43 -15.32 18.64 -13.58
N LYS A 44 -14.22 19.40 -13.39
CA LYS A 44 -14.11 20.78 -13.87
C LYS A 44 -14.07 20.89 -15.38
N LYS A 45 -13.37 19.97 -16.07
CA LYS A 45 -13.22 20.01 -17.54
C LYS A 45 -14.53 19.70 -18.27
N PHE A 46 -15.33 18.78 -17.74
CA PHE A 46 -16.58 18.36 -18.34
C PHE A 46 -17.82 19.03 -17.72
N ASN A 47 -17.61 19.92 -16.73
CA ASN A 47 -18.66 20.59 -15.96
C ASN A 47 -19.71 19.59 -15.41
N THR A 48 -19.21 18.44 -14.94
CA THR A 48 -20.04 17.39 -14.36
C THR A 48 -20.24 17.64 -12.87
N LEU A 49 -21.31 17.05 -12.33
CA LEU A 49 -21.41 16.77 -10.89
C LEU A 49 -20.17 15.95 -10.44
N PRO A 50 -19.83 15.87 -9.14
CA PRO A 50 -18.59 15.28 -8.62
C PRO A 50 -18.51 13.74 -8.78
N VAL A 51 -18.78 13.24 -9.99
CA VAL A 51 -18.88 11.84 -10.38
C VAL A 51 -17.49 11.28 -10.63
N PHE A 52 -16.60 12.03 -11.30
CA PHE A 52 -15.23 11.57 -11.53
C PHE A 52 -14.42 11.53 -10.22
N ILE A 53 -14.69 12.44 -9.28
CA ILE A 53 -14.15 12.37 -7.92
C ILE A 53 -14.55 11.05 -7.23
N VAL A 54 -15.86 10.74 -7.18
CA VAL A 54 -16.36 9.53 -6.52
C VAL A 54 -15.81 8.27 -7.19
N ALA A 55 -15.86 8.22 -8.53
CA ALA A 55 -15.33 7.10 -9.29
C ALA A 55 -13.81 6.93 -9.06
N GLY A 56 -13.05 8.03 -9.02
CA GLY A 56 -11.62 8.03 -8.77
C GLY A 56 -11.26 7.47 -7.40
N ILE A 57 -11.97 7.90 -6.34
CA ILE A 57 -11.75 7.37 -4.98
C ILE A 57 -12.01 5.86 -4.94
N ILE A 58 -13.13 5.40 -5.51
CA ILE A 58 -13.48 3.97 -5.57
C ILE A 58 -12.39 3.20 -6.31
N LEU A 59 -11.93 3.71 -7.45
CA LEU A 59 -10.87 3.09 -8.25
C LEU A 59 -9.54 2.98 -7.47
N GLY A 60 -9.18 4.03 -6.73
CA GLY A 60 -8.00 4.04 -5.87
C GLY A 60 -8.06 2.99 -4.75
N ILE A 61 -9.24 2.82 -4.13
CA ILE A 61 -9.47 1.78 -3.11
C ILE A 61 -9.35 0.38 -3.73
N ILE A 62 -9.94 0.15 -4.91
CA ILE A 62 -9.84 -1.15 -5.61
C ILE A 62 -8.38 -1.50 -5.92
N ILE A 63 -7.59 -0.52 -6.39
CA ILE A 63 -6.16 -0.72 -6.66
C ILE A 63 -5.38 -1.04 -5.39
N PHE A 64 -5.70 -0.37 -4.27
CA PHE A 64 -5.09 -0.68 -2.99
C PHE A 64 -5.41 -2.12 -2.55
N ILE A 65 -6.68 -2.54 -2.63
CA ILE A 65 -7.09 -3.92 -2.30
C ILE A 65 -6.30 -4.93 -3.13
N TYR A 66 -6.17 -4.69 -4.44
CA TYR A 66 -5.36 -5.55 -5.32
C TYR A 66 -3.89 -5.65 -4.86
N GLN A 67 -3.27 -4.54 -4.45
CA GLN A 67 -1.91 -4.55 -3.90
C GLN A 67 -1.81 -5.34 -2.59
N VAL A 68 -2.78 -5.21 -1.69
CA VAL A 68 -2.83 -6.00 -0.45
C VAL A 68 -2.90 -7.49 -0.77
N HIS A 69 -3.79 -7.89 -1.69
CA HIS A 69 -3.88 -9.29 -2.12
C HIS A 69 -2.57 -9.82 -2.73
N LYS A 70 -1.89 -9.00 -3.54
CA LYS A 70 -0.59 -9.35 -4.12
C LYS A 70 0.48 -9.51 -3.03
N ALA A 71 0.53 -8.59 -2.07
CA ALA A 71 1.47 -8.64 -0.95
C ALA A 71 1.23 -9.88 -0.07
N LEU A 72 -0.03 -10.16 0.30
CA LEU A 72 -0.39 -11.35 1.08
C LEU A 72 -0.03 -12.65 0.34
N LYS A 73 -0.25 -12.72 -0.98
CA LYS A 73 0.12 -13.88 -1.79
C LYS A 73 1.63 -14.08 -1.84
N ALA A 74 2.42 -13.00 -1.89
CA ALA A 74 3.88 -13.08 -1.84
C ALA A 74 4.36 -13.62 -0.49
N VAL A 75 3.81 -13.10 0.62
CA VAL A 75 4.13 -13.57 1.97
C VAL A 75 3.73 -15.04 2.17
N TYR A 76 2.55 -15.45 1.71
CA TYR A 76 2.11 -16.84 1.80
C TYR A 76 2.99 -17.79 0.98
N LYS A 77 3.48 -17.36 -0.19
CA LYS A 77 4.39 -18.15 -1.03
C LYS A 77 5.79 -18.26 -0.43
N ASP A 78 6.28 -17.23 0.26
CA ASP A 78 7.61 -17.24 0.92
C ASP A 78 7.67 -18.21 2.11
N ASN A 79 6.52 -18.50 2.74
CA ASN A 79 6.41 -19.40 3.90
C ASN A 79 6.15 -20.87 3.54
N LYS A 80 6.12 -21.25 2.25
CA LYS A 80 5.83 -22.61 1.78
C LYS A 80 7.00 -23.18 0.98
#